data_AF-A0A922L103-F1
#
_entry.id   AF-A0A922L103-F1
#
_cell.length_a   1.000
_cell.length_b   1.000
_cell.length_c   1.000
_cell.angle_alpha   90.00
_cell.angle_beta   90.00
_cell.angle_gamma   90.00
#
_symmetry.space_group_name_H-M   'P 1'
#
loop_
_entity.id
_entity.type
_entity.pdbx_description
1 polymer ?
#
loop_
_entity_poly.entity_id
_entity_poly.type
_entity_poly.pdbx_seq_one_letter_code
_entity_poly.pdbx_strand_id
1 'polypeptide(L)'
;MYDPKDQNSPGYVMNHQTIGYPAPVTIGYNNNMQPQQPQMAVVVYPPSPPQQIEQPMMQQPAPVNFYPPPMAPQQVPFGPYSLPNVPRGLEILLTLDQLIIEQQVEMLEAFIGYETNNKYIVKNLNGQHLYFAAEENDLCTRNCLGEVRPFIMRLYDNNRNEILRLDRPWRCTSCLCPCFLQELTVYSGAQKLGSIRQEWSIFYPIFSILNSAGEKVLHIEGPLITFSCGGDIEFNVLSNDGETKVGKISKQWSGLAREMFTDADRFGIQFPNDLDVTIKAVLLGATFLIDFISVKEKSKVQQVQDVVVVDKNAEENEGEFETSFMHIQKLEGCGIQAQDIKKLQENGYHTIEAIAYTPRKALEKIKGISEQKAEKILSAAIKMVPMGFSTATEYHMKRSELVMITTGSKELDALLKGGIETGSITELFGEFRTGKSQICHMLAVTCQLPIDMGGAEGKCLFIDTEGTFRPERFLAIAKRYKMDENNCLEGIAYARAYNSDHQTQLLIDAASMMSNSRYALMIVDSATALYRTDYNGRSELAARQMHLARFLRMLQRLADEFGDATFSIHNDGISDPNDND
;
A
#
# COMPACT_ATOMS: atom_id res chain seq x y z
N MET A 1 -17.50 71.30 12.69
CA MET A 1 -18.66 72.22 12.72
C MET A 1 -19.83 71.42 12.19
N TYR A 2 -20.87 71.04 12.92
CA TYR A 2 -21.48 71.57 14.14
C TYR A 2 -22.09 70.42 14.96
N ASP A 3 -22.21 70.67 16.25
CA ASP A 3 -22.59 69.82 17.39
C ASP A 3 -24.11 70.00 17.73
N PRO A 4 -24.66 69.56 18.88
CA PRO A 4 -25.48 68.34 19.14
C PRO A 4 -26.88 68.66 19.74
N LYS A 5 -27.61 67.62 20.21
CA LYS A 5 -28.65 67.52 21.31
C LYS A 5 -29.59 66.33 21.03
N ASP A 6 -30.13 65.51 21.94
CA ASP A 6 -30.28 65.38 23.41
C ASP A 6 -30.50 63.86 23.66
N GLN A 7 -29.89 63.13 24.61
CA GLN A 7 -30.06 63.04 26.08
C GLN A 7 -31.48 62.76 26.63
N ASN A 8 -31.67 61.52 27.13
CA ASN A 8 -32.53 61.06 28.26
C ASN A 8 -32.52 59.50 28.20
N SER A 9 -32.22 58.65 29.20
CA SER A 9 -32.32 58.68 30.67
C SER A 9 -31.55 57.44 31.25
N PRO A 10 -31.74 57.03 32.53
CA PRO A 10 -30.85 57.24 33.67
C PRO A 10 -29.91 56.06 33.99
N GLY A 11 -28.82 56.38 34.69
CA GLY A 11 -27.84 55.43 35.20
C GLY A 11 -28.34 54.58 36.36
N TYR A 12 -27.96 53.31 36.33
CA TYR A 12 -27.97 52.41 37.49
C TYR A 12 -26.52 52.11 37.89
N VAL A 13 -26.22 52.44 39.15
CA VAL A 13 -24.98 52.14 39.85
C VAL A 13 -25.01 50.67 40.23
N MET A 14 -24.06 49.87 39.77
CA MET A 14 -23.83 48.52 40.29
C MET A 14 -22.68 48.54 41.30
N ASN A 15 -23.04 48.19 42.54
CA ASN A 15 -22.16 47.95 43.67
C ASN A 15 -21.10 46.90 43.33
N HIS A 16 -19.83 47.23 43.60
CA HIS A 16 -18.79 46.23 43.81
C HIS A 16 -19.08 45.47 45.11
N GLN A 17 -19.63 44.27 44.99
CA GLN A 17 -19.55 43.24 46.03
C GLN A 17 -18.65 42.11 45.53
N THR A 18 -17.45 42.07 46.08
CA THR A 18 -16.60 40.88 46.14
C THR A 18 -17.33 39.76 46.85
N ILE A 19 -17.69 38.70 46.12
CA ILE A 19 -18.11 37.42 46.68
C ILE A 19 -17.24 36.35 46.01
N GLY A 20 -16.49 35.62 46.84
CA GLY A 20 -15.45 34.69 46.45
C GLY A 20 -15.95 33.44 45.73
N TYR A 21 -15.08 32.90 44.89
CA TYR A 21 -15.22 31.58 44.27
C TYR A 21 -15.21 30.48 45.33
N PRO A 22 -16.12 29.49 45.29
CA PRO A 22 -16.01 28.30 46.11
C PRO A 22 -14.88 27.40 45.57
N ALA A 23 -14.00 26.97 46.49
CA ALA A 23 -12.93 26.02 46.22
C ALA A 23 -13.48 24.65 45.77
N PRO A 24 -12.73 23.88 44.96
CA PRO A 24 -13.11 22.52 44.60
C PRO A 24 -13.12 21.62 45.86
N VAL A 25 -14.17 20.82 45.96
CA VAL A 25 -14.40 19.87 47.05
C VAL A 25 -13.39 18.73 46.95
N THR A 26 -12.45 18.69 47.89
CA THR A 26 -11.52 17.56 48.08
C THR A 26 -12.27 16.43 48.78
N ILE A 27 -12.55 15.34 48.07
CA ILE A 27 -13.01 14.09 48.70
C ILE A 27 -11.80 13.48 49.43
N GLY A 28 -11.85 13.47 50.75
CA GLY A 28 -10.84 12.86 51.60
C GLY A 28 -10.87 11.33 51.47
N TYR A 29 -9.74 10.74 51.09
CA TYR A 29 -9.49 9.32 51.26
C TYR A 29 -9.06 9.04 52.70
N ASN A 30 -9.81 8.17 53.35
CA ASN A 30 -9.56 7.67 54.69
C ASN A 30 -8.35 6.70 54.61
N ASN A 31 -7.19 7.12 55.14
CA ASN A 31 -6.01 6.26 55.27
C ASN A 31 -6.19 5.32 56.46
N ASN A 32 -6.70 4.12 56.20
CA ASN A 32 -6.58 2.97 57.08
C ASN A 32 -6.89 1.69 56.30
N MET A 33 -5.94 1.18 55.51
CA MET A 33 -5.73 -0.26 55.27
C MET A 33 -4.29 -0.48 54.75
N GLN A 34 -3.55 -1.36 55.40
CA GLN A 34 -2.23 -1.85 55.01
C GLN A 34 -2.28 -2.52 53.63
N PRO A 35 -1.19 -2.49 52.83
CA PRO A 35 -1.14 -3.24 51.59
C PRO A 35 -1.05 -4.75 51.87
N GLN A 36 -2.15 -5.47 51.62
CA GLN A 36 -2.08 -6.92 51.40
C GLN A 36 -1.49 -7.16 50.01
N GLN A 37 -0.41 -7.94 49.97
CA GLN A 37 0.19 -8.44 48.73
C GLN A 37 -0.83 -9.24 47.92
N PRO A 38 -0.94 -9.05 46.60
CA PRO A 38 -1.65 -10.02 45.76
C PRO A 38 -0.87 -11.34 45.78
N GLN A 39 -1.53 -12.40 46.26
CA GLN A 39 -1.02 -13.77 46.16
C GLN A 39 -0.83 -14.13 44.69
N MET A 40 0.38 -14.59 44.35
CA MET A 40 0.67 -15.18 43.05
C MET A 40 -0.16 -16.45 42.87
N ALA A 41 -0.94 -16.50 41.80
CA ALA A 41 -1.54 -17.74 41.32
C ALA A 41 -0.41 -18.66 40.82
N VAL A 42 -0.33 -19.85 41.42
CA VAL A 42 0.61 -20.90 41.03
C VAL A 42 0.15 -21.51 39.71
N VAL A 43 0.96 -21.37 38.66
CA VAL A 43 0.79 -22.12 37.41
C VAL A 43 1.27 -23.56 37.64
N VAL A 44 0.34 -24.51 37.60
CA VAL A 44 0.63 -25.95 37.67
C VAL A 44 0.95 -26.45 36.26
N TYR A 45 2.18 -26.90 36.03
CA TYR A 45 2.56 -27.61 34.80
C TYR A 45 2.18 -29.09 34.88
N PRO A 46 1.71 -29.73 33.79
CA PRO A 46 1.53 -31.17 33.75
C PRO A 46 2.87 -31.93 33.73
N PRO A 47 2.94 -33.16 34.27
CA PRO A 47 4.18 -33.91 34.42
C PRO A 47 4.69 -34.50 33.09
N SER A 48 6.01 -34.54 32.96
CA SER A 48 6.75 -35.14 31.85
C SER A 48 6.61 -36.68 31.81
N PRO A 49 6.61 -37.32 30.62
CA PRO A 49 6.66 -38.78 30.53
C PRO A 49 8.03 -39.35 30.94
N PRO A 50 8.09 -40.55 31.53
CA PRO A 50 9.32 -41.15 32.04
C PRO A 50 10.25 -41.69 30.94
N GLN A 51 11.55 -41.44 31.12
CA GLN A 51 12.64 -42.04 30.34
C GLN A 51 12.73 -43.55 30.60
N GLN A 52 12.74 -44.34 29.52
CA GLN A 52 13.07 -45.76 29.58
C GLN A 52 14.56 -45.99 29.42
N ILE A 53 15.07 -46.84 30.29
CA ILE A 53 16.45 -47.27 30.49
C ILE A 53 16.83 -48.24 29.36
N GLU A 54 17.83 -47.92 28.56
CA GLU A 54 18.45 -48.87 27.63
C GLU A 54 19.50 -49.73 28.36
N GLN A 55 19.34 -51.05 28.27
CA GLN A 55 20.32 -52.06 28.65
C GLN A 55 21.08 -52.57 27.41
N PRO A 56 22.33 -53.05 27.56
CA PRO A 56 23.27 -53.20 26.44
C PRO A 56 23.06 -54.52 25.68
N MET A 57 23.11 -54.46 24.34
CA MET A 57 23.12 -55.64 23.48
C MET A 57 24.54 -56.15 23.21
N MET A 58 24.75 -57.44 23.48
CA MET A 58 25.95 -58.22 23.16
C MET A 58 26.13 -58.43 21.66
N GLN A 59 27.37 -58.38 21.19
CA GLN A 59 27.80 -58.76 19.83
C GLN A 59 27.84 -60.28 19.65
N GLN A 60 27.47 -60.75 18.45
CA GLN A 60 28.02 -61.98 17.86
C GLN A 60 28.31 -61.80 16.36
N PRO A 61 29.30 -62.54 15.80
CA PRO A 61 30.00 -62.15 14.57
C PRO A 61 29.57 -62.96 13.34
N ALA A 62 29.80 -62.41 12.15
CA ALA A 62 29.69 -63.08 10.85
C ALA A 62 30.77 -62.52 9.88
N PRO A 63 31.17 -63.24 8.81
CA PRO A 63 32.55 -63.69 8.64
C PRO A 63 33.41 -62.89 7.65
N VAL A 64 34.71 -63.15 7.73
CA VAL A 64 35.82 -62.62 6.93
C VAL A 64 35.99 -63.41 5.61
N ASN A 65 36.24 -62.72 4.49
CA ASN A 65 37.22 -63.06 3.43
C ASN A 65 37.12 -62.05 2.26
N PHE A 66 38.11 -61.16 2.09
CA PHE A 66 39.34 -61.23 1.27
C PHE A 66 39.16 -60.97 -0.23
N TYR A 67 39.57 -59.78 -0.69
CA TYR A 67 40.31 -59.54 -1.95
C TYR A 67 41.18 -58.26 -1.82
N PRO A 68 42.29 -58.13 -2.59
CA PRO A 68 43.54 -57.42 -2.22
C PRO A 68 43.53 -55.91 -2.52
N PRO A 69 44.53 -55.14 -2.01
CA PRO A 69 44.54 -53.69 -2.15
C PRO A 69 45.18 -53.25 -3.48
N PRO A 70 44.66 -52.21 -4.13
CA PRO A 70 45.45 -51.41 -5.06
C PRO A 70 45.77 -50.04 -4.44
N MET A 71 47.07 -49.86 -4.20
CA MET A 71 47.85 -48.63 -4.37
C MET A 71 47.27 -47.31 -3.81
N ALA A 72 47.87 -46.87 -2.70
CA ALA A 72 47.71 -45.52 -2.19
C ALA A 72 48.17 -44.47 -3.23
N PRO A 73 47.34 -43.49 -3.60
CA PRO A 73 47.83 -42.25 -4.16
C PRO A 73 48.55 -41.47 -3.06
N GLN A 74 49.77 -41.03 -3.40
CA GLN A 74 50.62 -40.18 -2.57
C GLN A 74 49.85 -39.00 -1.99
N GLN A 75 50.08 -38.73 -0.70
CA GLN A 75 49.66 -37.49 -0.07
C GLN A 75 50.37 -36.31 -0.75
N VAL A 76 49.64 -35.58 -1.58
CA VAL A 76 49.99 -34.22 -1.95
C VAL A 76 49.57 -33.30 -0.79
N PRO A 77 50.48 -32.51 -0.21
CA PRO A 77 50.14 -31.60 0.88
C PRO A 77 49.35 -30.42 0.33
N PHE A 78 48.02 -30.52 0.31
CA PHE A 78 47.17 -29.35 0.15
C PHE A 78 47.09 -28.63 1.51
N GLY A 79 48.06 -27.77 1.77
CA GLY A 79 47.79 -26.58 2.56
C GLY A 79 46.74 -25.73 1.83
N PRO A 80 46.01 -24.83 2.51
CA PRO A 80 45.08 -23.92 1.84
C PRO A 80 45.90 -22.98 0.94
N TYR A 81 46.03 -23.33 -0.33
CA TYR A 81 46.61 -22.46 -1.34
C TYR A 81 45.64 -21.28 -1.52
N SER A 82 45.92 -20.16 -0.86
CA SER A 82 45.33 -18.88 -1.23
C SER A 82 45.86 -18.51 -2.62
N LEU A 83 45.01 -18.55 -3.64
CA LEU A 83 45.35 -18.02 -4.96
C LEU A 83 45.61 -16.51 -4.81
N PRO A 84 46.76 -15.99 -5.29
CA PRO A 84 47.05 -14.57 -5.21
C PRO A 84 45.96 -13.79 -5.97
N ASN A 85 45.42 -12.73 -5.33
CA ASN A 85 44.34 -11.86 -5.80
C ASN A 85 42.91 -12.42 -5.78
N VAL A 86 42.65 -13.63 -5.27
CA VAL A 86 41.27 -14.13 -5.08
C VAL A 86 40.87 -14.01 -3.60
N PRO A 87 39.80 -13.27 -3.26
CA PRO A 87 39.30 -13.21 -1.89
C PRO A 87 38.87 -14.59 -1.38
N ARG A 88 39.16 -14.85 -0.10
CA ARG A 88 38.88 -16.15 0.54
C ARG A 88 37.40 -16.51 0.44
N GLY A 89 37.12 -17.76 0.04
CA GLY A 89 35.77 -18.30 -0.11
C GLY A 89 35.15 -18.07 -1.48
N LEU A 90 35.77 -17.27 -2.36
CA LEU A 90 35.33 -17.06 -3.75
C LEU A 90 36.02 -17.99 -4.75
N GLU A 91 36.98 -18.81 -4.31
CA GLU A 91 37.76 -19.70 -5.19
C GLU A 91 36.86 -20.69 -5.95
N ILE A 92 35.72 -21.06 -5.36
CA ILE A 92 34.72 -21.94 -5.97
C ILE A 92 34.11 -21.31 -7.23
N LEU A 93 33.96 -19.99 -7.27
CA LEU A 93 33.40 -19.27 -8.42
C LEU A 93 34.34 -19.21 -9.64
N LEU A 94 35.64 -19.52 -9.47
CA LEU A 94 36.60 -19.52 -10.57
C LEU A 94 36.27 -20.57 -11.63
N THR A 95 35.76 -21.72 -11.19
CA THR A 95 35.50 -22.87 -12.07
C THR A 95 34.05 -22.98 -12.55
N LEU A 96 33.20 -22.06 -12.12
CA LEU A 96 31.78 -22.08 -12.43
C LEU A 96 31.46 -21.06 -13.53
N ASP A 97 30.56 -21.45 -14.42
CA ASP A 97 29.92 -20.64 -15.45
C ASP A 97 28.43 -20.42 -15.18
N GLN A 98 27.87 -21.15 -14.22
CA GLN A 98 26.47 -21.05 -13.86
C GLN A 98 26.21 -21.22 -12.35
N LEU A 99 25.29 -20.42 -11.83
CA LEU A 99 24.78 -20.49 -10.45
C LEU A 99 23.26 -20.58 -10.45
N ILE A 100 22.72 -21.24 -9.44
CA ILE A 100 21.29 -21.30 -9.15
C ILE A 100 21.07 -20.73 -7.75
N ILE A 101 20.11 -19.83 -7.58
CA ILE A 101 19.72 -19.27 -6.29
C ILE A 101 18.29 -19.66 -6.01
N GLU A 102 18.05 -20.28 -4.86
CA GLU A 102 16.73 -20.74 -4.44
C GLU A 102 16.36 -20.08 -3.11
N GLN A 103 15.30 -19.29 -3.10
CA GLN A 103 14.72 -18.74 -1.89
C GLN A 103 14.23 -19.86 -0.97
N GLN A 104 14.43 -19.72 0.33
CA GLN A 104 13.94 -20.64 1.34
C GLN A 104 12.73 -20.01 2.00
N VAL A 105 11.54 -20.55 1.73
CA VAL A 105 10.28 -20.13 2.36
C VAL A 105 10.08 -20.97 3.62
N GLU A 106 9.89 -20.33 4.77
CA GLU A 106 9.60 -21.05 6.01
C GLU A 106 8.08 -21.28 6.11
N MET A 107 7.65 -22.54 6.30
CA MET A 107 6.21 -22.87 6.36
C MET A 107 5.44 -22.13 7.47
N LEU A 108 6.11 -21.57 8.47
CA LEU A 108 5.49 -20.72 9.50
C LEU A 108 5.03 -19.37 8.92
N GLU A 109 5.65 -18.84 7.86
CA GLU A 109 5.23 -17.57 7.21
C GLU A 109 3.83 -17.69 6.60
N ALA A 110 3.52 -18.85 6.00
CA ALA A 110 2.22 -19.16 5.43
C ALA A 110 1.10 -19.34 6.49
N PHE A 111 1.46 -19.62 7.75
CA PHE A 111 0.50 -19.86 8.85
C PHE A 111 0.36 -18.68 9.82
N ILE A 112 1.36 -17.80 9.93
CA ILE A 112 1.35 -16.68 10.89
C ILE A 112 1.31 -15.30 10.19
N GLY A 113 1.43 -15.24 8.86
CA GLY A 113 1.34 -13.99 8.09
C GLY A 113 2.47 -12.98 8.36
N TYR A 114 3.60 -13.44 8.93
CA TYR A 114 4.81 -12.65 9.13
C TYR A 114 5.86 -13.07 8.11
N GLU A 115 6.37 -12.12 7.31
CA GLU A 115 7.58 -12.33 6.49
C GLU A 115 8.81 -12.38 7.41
N THR A 116 9.50 -13.51 7.43
CA THR A 116 10.84 -13.62 8.00
C THR A 116 11.88 -13.03 7.02
N ASN A 117 13.10 -12.83 7.49
CA ASN A 117 14.17 -12.32 6.63
C ASN A 117 14.39 -13.22 5.43
N ASN A 118 14.64 -12.62 4.27
CA ASN A 118 14.93 -13.37 3.06
C ASN A 118 16.16 -14.27 3.27
N LYS A 119 15.96 -15.58 3.03
CA LYS A 119 17.00 -16.60 3.08
C LYS A 119 17.09 -17.27 1.73
N TYR A 120 18.30 -17.50 1.26
CA TYR A 120 18.55 -18.15 -0.03
C TYR A 120 19.65 -19.20 0.08
N ILE A 121 19.56 -20.22 -0.77
CA ILE A 121 20.63 -21.17 -0.98
C ILE A 121 21.18 -20.97 -2.39
N VAL A 122 22.48 -20.74 -2.49
CA VAL A 122 23.21 -20.66 -3.76
C VAL A 122 23.80 -22.03 -4.07
N LYS A 123 23.50 -22.57 -5.25
CA LYS A 123 23.86 -23.91 -5.71
C LYS A 123 24.61 -23.85 -7.05
N ASN A 124 25.38 -24.89 -7.33
CA ASN A 124 25.84 -25.16 -8.70
C ASN A 124 24.80 -25.97 -9.49
N LEU A 125 25.08 -26.23 -10.77
CA LEU A 125 24.23 -27.06 -11.65
C LEU A 125 24.02 -28.49 -11.16
N ASN A 126 24.96 -29.04 -10.41
CA ASN A 126 24.86 -30.37 -9.82
C ASN A 126 23.98 -30.40 -8.55
N GLY A 127 23.40 -29.26 -8.17
CA GLY A 127 22.57 -29.11 -6.96
C GLY A 127 23.36 -29.04 -5.67
N GLN A 128 24.69 -28.96 -5.72
CA GLN A 128 25.52 -28.84 -4.52
C GLN A 128 25.40 -27.43 -3.94
N HIS A 129 25.19 -27.35 -2.62
CA HIS A 129 25.10 -26.09 -1.91
C HIS A 129 26.49 -25.45 -1.79
N LEU A 130 26.61 -24.23 -2.31
CA LEU A 130 27.83 -23.44 -2.30
C LEU A 130 27.82 -22.41 -1.17
N TYR A 131 26.74 -21.63 -1.10
CA TYR A 131 26.57 -20.57 -0.10
C TYR A 131 25.15 -20.54 0.46
N PHE A 132 25.04 -20.06 1.69
CA PHE A 132 23.79 -19.68 2.32
C PHE A 132 23.73 -18.15 2.44
N ALA A 133 22.70 -17.50 1.90
CA ALA A 133 22.52 -16.05 2.00
C ALA A 133 21.38 -15.74 2.96
N ALA A 134 21.57 -14.76 3.85
CA ALA A 134 20.52 -14.29 4.74
C ALA A 134 20.58 -12.77 4.91
N GLU A 135 19.40 -12.15 4.90
CA GLU A 135 19.21 -10.75 5.28
C GLU A 135 19.28 -10.59 6.82
N GLU A 136 19.97 -9.56 7.31
CA GLU A 136 20.09 -9.28 8.76
C GLU A 136 18.86 -8.54 9.32
N ASN A 137 18.50 -8.86 10.57
CA ASN A 137 17.39 -8.25 11.31
C ASN A 137 17.66 -6.78 11.66
N ASP A 138 16.71 -5.90 11.36
CA ASP A 138 16.48 -4.69 12.16
C ASP A 138 15.06 -4.74 12.73
N LEU A 139 14.97 -4.88 14.06
CA LEU A 139 13.71 -4.98 14.80
C LEU A 139 12.92 -3.65 14.83
N CYS A 140 13.43 -2.56 14.23
CA CYS A 140 12.75 -1.26 14.25
C CYS A 140 12.87 -0.38 12.98
N THR A 141 13.17 -0.91 11.80
CA THR A 141 13.14 -0.09 10.55
C THR A 141 12.34 -0.67 9.39
N ARG A 142 11.61 -1.78 9.59
CA ARG A 142 10.67 -2.28 8.58
C ARG A 142 9.28 -1.60 8.65
N ASN A 143 8.89 -1.09 9.83
CA ASN A 143 7.55 -0.54 10.08
C ASN A 143 7.45 1.01 10.11
N CYS A 144 8.56 1.74 10.01
CA CYS A 144 8.53 3.21 10.11
C CYS A 144 9.02 3.95 8.86
N LEU A 145 9.74 3.30 7.92
CA LEU A 145 10.40 3.98 6.80
C LEU A 145 10.24 3.30 5.43
N GLY A 146 9.39 2.27 5.34
CA GLY A 146 8.94 1.68 4.07
C GLY A 146 10.01 1.57 2.97
N GLU A 147 9.72 2.17 1.82
CA GLU A 147 10.39 2.01 0.52
C GLU A 147 11.84 2.52 0.40
N VAL A 148 12.37 3.15 1.45
CA VAL A 148 13.73 3.71 1.47
C VAL A 148 14.70 2.78 2.23
N ARG A 149 14.22 1.67 2.81
CA ARG A 149 14.97 0.87 3.80
C ARG A 149 16.31 0.36 3.27
N PRO A 150 17.42 0.51 4.02
CA PRO A 150 18.66 -0.19 3.73
C PRO A 150 18.51 -1.67 4.07
N PHE A 151 19.34 -2.52 3.48
CA PHE A 151 19.48 -3.89 3.96
C PHE A 151 20.93 -4.34 3.88
N ILE A 152 21.28 -5.23 4.81
CA ILE A 152 22.55 -5.95 4.79
C ILE A 152 22.22 -7.42 4.57
N MET A 153 22.79 -7.99 3.53
CA MET A 153 22.70 -9.43 3.27
C MET A 153 24.08 -10.05 3.37
N ARG A 154 24.18 -11.17 4.08
CA ARG A 154 25.44 -11.89 4.27
C ARG A 154 25.36 -13.26 3.64
N LEU A 155 26.42 -13.64 2.95
CA LEU A 155 26.60 -14.97 2.37
C LEU A 155 27.63 -15.73 3.18
N TYR A 156 27.29 -16.96 3.52
CA TYR A 156 28.10 -17.87 4.32
C TYR A 156 28.47 -19.10 3.51
N ASP A 157 29.66 -19.65 3.73
CA ASP A 157 30.03 -20.98 3.24
C ASP A 157 29.32 -22.10 4.05
N ASN A 158 29.54 -23.36 3.64
CA ASN A 158 28.99 -24.53 4.34
C ASN A 158 29.52 -24.69 5.79
N ASN A 159 30.62 -24.02 6.15
CA ASN A 159 31.19 -24.00 7.48
C ASN A 159 30.70 -22.80 8.32
N ARG A 160 29.76 -22.01 7.79
CA ARG A 160 29.22 -20.77 8.39
C ARG A 160 30.23 -19.62 8.49
N ASN A 161 31.29 -19.63 7.70
CA ASN A 161 32.16 -18.47 7.57
C ASN A 161 31.52 -17.46 6.61
N GLU A 162 31.51 -16.18 6.99
CA GLU A 162 31.05 -15.11 6.12
C GLU A 162 32.02 -14.91 4.95
N ILE A 163 31.50 -15.01 3.73
CA ILE A 163 32.25 -14.86 2.49
C ILE A 163 31.96 -13.51 1.84
N LEU A 164 30.69 -13.11 1.77
CA LEU A 164 30.28 -11.83 1.19
C LEU A 164 29.33 -11.08 2.11
N ARG A 165 29.47 -9.75 2.08
CA ARG A 165 28.51 -8.81 2.64
C ARG A 165 28.02 -7.87 1.54
N LEU A 166 26.71 -7.82 1.37
CA LEU A 166 26.01 -6.92 0.47
C LEU A 166 25.41 -5.80 1.31
N ASP A 167 25.74 -4.56 0.96
CA ASP A 167 25.30 -3.37 1.68
C ASP A 167 24.50 -2.48 0.72
N ARG A 168 23.18 -2.41 0.94
CA ARG A 168 22.28 -1.50 0.25
C ARG A 168 21.95 -0.33 1.19
N PRO A 169 22.40 0.90 0.90
CA PRO A 169 22.03 2.08 1.67
C PRO A 169 20.58 2.55 1.38
N TRP A 170 20.16 3.62 2.06
CA TRP A 170 18.86 4.27 1.85
C TRP A 170 18.69 4.74 0.39
N ARG A 171 17.74 4.17 -0.37
CA ARG A 171 17.51 4.48 -1.80
C ARG A 171 16.03 4.47 -2.17
N CYS A 172 15.63 5.33 -3.12
CA CYS A 172 14.24 5.47 -3.58
C CYS A 172 13.89 4.40 -4.62
N THR A 173 12.67 3.85 -4.57
CA THR A 173 12.21 2.80 -5.52
C THR A 173 11.38 3.34 -6.68
N SER A 174 11.17 4.66 -6.80
CA SER A 174 10.36 5.23 -7.89
C SER A 174 11.18 5.49 -9.16
N CYS A 175 10.78 4.88 -10.26
CA CYS A 175 11.40 4.98 -11.59
C CYS A 175 11.19 6.36 -12.27
N LEU A 176 10.26 7.16 -11.74
CA LEU A 176 9.78 8.41 -12.37
C LEU A 176 10.37 9.68 -11.73
N CYS A 177 11.22 9.54 -10.70
CA CYS A 177 11.95 10.66 -10.10
C CYS A 177 13.44 10.31 -10.03
N PRO A 178 14.38 11.13 -10.56
CA PRO A 178 15.81 10.82 -10.54
C PRO A 178 16.47 10.98 -9.16
N CYS A 179 15.69 11.11 -8.08
CA CYS A 179 16.24 11.19 -6.73
C CYS A 179 16.50 9.78 -6.18
N PHE A 180 17.79 9.41 -6.09
CA PHE A 180 18.33 8.20 -5.43
C PHE A 180 18.03 6.85 -6.10
N LEU A 181 18.50 6.67 -7.35
CA LEU A 181 18.56 5.37 -8.07
C LEU A 181 19.17 4.26 -7.21
N GLN A 182 18.74 3.01 -7.43
CA GLN A 182 19.17 1.85 -6.64
C GLN A 182 20.70 1.68 -6.68
N GLU A 183 21.30 1.37 -5.53
CA GLU A 183 22.73 1.08 -5.42
C GLU A 183 22.96 -0.02 -4.38
N LEU A 184 23.84 -0.97 -4.69
CA LEU A 184 24.25 -2.02 -3.77
C LEU A 184 25.76 -2.23 -3.86
N THR A 185 26.44 -2.33 -2.72
CA THR A 185 27.89 -2.53 -2.68
C THR A 185 28.23 -3.92 -2.14
N VAL A 186 29.21 -4.58 -2.76
CA VAL A 186 29.63 -5.95 -2.43
C VAL A 186 31.01 -5.93 -1.78
N TYR A 187 31.13 -6.57 -0.63
CA TYR A 187 32.36 -6.67 0.16
C TYR A 187 32.71 -8.14 0.42
N SER A 188 34.01 -8.42 0.54
CA SER A 188 34.56 -9.66 1.10
C SER A 188 35.45 -9.27 2.28
N GLY A 189 34.99 -9.55 3.51
CA GLY A 189 35.59 -9.00 4.72
C GLY A 189 35.59 -7.45 4.68
N ALA A 190 36.77 -6.83 4.80
CA ALA A 190 36.91 -5.37 4.71
C ALA A 190 37.15 -4.85 3.28
N GLN A 191 37.33 -5.73 2.29
CA GLN A 191 37.66 -5.34 0.93
C GLN A 191 36.39 -5.11 0.10
N LYS A 192 36.27 -3.93 -0.52
CA LYS A 192 35.22 -3.65 -1.53
C LYS A 192 35.56 -4.38 -2.83
N LEU A 193 34.64 -5.20 -3.31
CA LEU A 193 34.78 -5.92 -4.59
C LEU A 193 34.22 -5.12 -5.76
N GLY A 194 33.08 -4.47 -5.57
CA GLY A 194 32.42 -3.66 -6.60
C GLY A 194 31.07 -3.15 -6.14
N SER A 195 30.33 -2.54 -7.06
CA SER A 195 28.99 -2.00 -6.78
C SER A 195 28.07 -2.11 -7.99
N ILE A 196 26.78 -2.23 -7.72
CA ILE A 196 25.71 -2.20 -8.70
C ILE A 196 25.01 -0.85 -8.57
N ARG A 197 24.76 -0.18 -9.70
CA ARG A 197 23.97 1.06 -9.75
C ARG A 197 22.91 0.97 -10.82
N GLN A 198 21.68 1.30 -10.49
CA GLN A 198 20.63 1.46 -11.49
C GLN A 198 20.88 2.72 -12.31
N GLU A 199 20.65 2.64 -13.61
CA GLU A 199 20.60 3.78 -14.51
C GLU A 199 19.14 4.14 -14.78
N TRP A 200 18.87 5.43 -14.95
CA TRP A 200 17.52 5.89 -15.25
C TRP A 200 17.12 5.48 -16.67
N SER A 201 15.98 4.83 -16.80
CA SER A 201 15.40 4.40 -18.08
C SER A 201 13.89 4.38 -17.97
N ILE A 202 13.22 4.66 -19.10
CA ILE A 202 11.76 4.80 -19.17
C ILE A 202 11.08 3.44 -19.44
N PHE A 203 11.74 2.52 -20.16
CA PHE A 203 11.07 1.34 -20.74
C PHE A 203 11.57 -0.01 -20.24
N TYR A 204 12.79 -0.07 -19.70
CA TYR A 204 13.42 -1.30 -19.21
C TYR A 204 14.34 -0.99 -18.03
N PRO A 205 14.43 -1.86 -17.01
CA PRO A 205 15.34 -1.65 -15.91
C PRO A 205 16.78 -1.85 -16.38
N ILE A 206 17.63 -0.87 -16.06
CA ILE A 206 19.02 -0.85 -16.45
C ILE A 206 19.90 -0.84 -15.20
N PHE A 207 20.92 -1.70 -15.13
CA PHE A 207 21.92 -1.69 -14.07
C PHE A 207 23.35 -1.69 -14.61
N SER A 208 24.21 -0.90 -13.98
CA SER A 208 25.64 -0.86 -14.23
C SER A 208 26.41 -1.59 -13.15
N ILE A 209 27.29 -2.47 -13.59
CA ILE A 209 28.20 -3.24 -12.74
C ILE A 209 29.54 -2.54 -12.74
N LEU A 210 29.97 -2.13 -11.54
CA LEU A 210 31.17 -1.34 -11.31
C LEU A 210 32.19 -2.19 -10.58
N ASN A 211 33.46 -2.11 -10.99
CA ASN A 211 34.57 -2.74 -10.29
C ASN A 211 34.89 -2.03 -8.96
N SER A 212 35.91 -2.50 -8.23
CA SER A 212 36.34 -1.92 -6.96
C SER A 212 36.79 -0.46 -7.06
N ALA A 213 37.32 -0.05 -8.23
CA ALA A 213 37.71 1.32 -8.54
C ALA A 213 36.52 2.23 -8.93
N GLY A 214 35.32 1.65 -9.14
CA GLY A 214 34.13 2.39 -9.54
C GLY A 214 33.99 2.58 -11.05
N GLU A 215 34.74 1.84 -11.86
CA GLU A 215 34.65 1.87 -13.32
C GLU A 215 33.59 0.88 -13.79
N LYS A 216 32.77 1.29 -14.77
CA LYS A 216 31.74 0.43 -15.38
C LYS A 216 32.41 -0.65 -16.22
N VAL A 217 32.11 -1.90 -15.91
CA VAL A 217 32.69 -3.09 -16.57
C VAL A 217 31.64 -3.90 -17.31
N LEU A 218 30.42 -4.01 -16.76
CA LEU A 218 29.29 -4.68 -17.40
C LEU A 218 28.02 -3.86 -17.22
N HIS A 219 27.03 -4.21 -18.04
CA HIS A 219 25.71 -3.61 -18.04
C HIS A 219 24.65 -4.71 -18.03
N ILE A 220 23.55 -4.51 -17.30
CA ILE A 220 22.43 -5.44 -17.23
C ILE A 220 21.19 -4.73 -17.75
N GLU A 221 20.54 -5.32 -18.75
CA GLU A 221 19.28 -4.85 -19.31
C GLU A 221 18.17 -5.87 -19.04
N GLY A 222 17.09 -5.43 -18.41
CA GLY A 222 15.89 -6.25 -18.23
C GLY A 222 14.89 -6.13 -19.38
N PRO A 223 13.79 -6.91 -19.34
CA PRO A 223 12.78 -6.90 -20.38
C PRO A 223 11.92 -5.62 -20.37
N LEU A 224 11.21 -5.39 -21.47
CA LEU A 224 10.31 -4.25 -21.66
C LEU A 224 9.13 -4.32 -20.68
N ILE A 225 8.87 -3.24 -19.93
CA ILE A 225 7.87 -3.19 -18.83
C ILE A 225 6.42 -3.39 -19.33
N THR A 226 6.14 -3.26 -20.62
CA THR A 226 4.75 -3.26 -21.16
C THR A 226 4.15 -4.63 -21.49
N PHE A 227 4.86 -5.75 -21.34
CA PHE A 227 4.26 -7.08 -21.56
C PHE A 227 4.97 -8.15 -20.72
N SER A 228 4.31 -8.67 -19.68
CA SER A 228 4.64 -10.01 -19.17
C SER A 228 3.38 -10.86 -19.00
N CYS A 229 2.98 -11.50 -20.09
CA CYS A 229 2.09 -12.65 -20.05
C CYS A 229 2.95 -13.91 -19.90
N GLY A 230 3.07 -14.43 -18.67
CA GLY A 230 3.37 -15.84 -18.35
C GLY A 230 4.60 -16.52 -18.98
N GLY A 231 5.81 -15.97 -18.80
CA GLY A 231 7.06 -16.62 -19.21
C GLY A 231 8.25 -16.31 -18.29
N ASP A 232 9.35 -17.07 -18.42
CA ASP A 232 10.61 -16.81 -17.72
C ASP A 232 11.14 -15.40 -18.03
N ILE A 233 11.58 -14.66 -17.00
CA ILE A 233 12.08 -13.29 -17.12
C ILE A 233 13.59 -13.34 -17.29
N GLU A 234 14.11 -12.84 -18.41
CA GLU A 234 15.55 -12.77 -18.69
C GLU A 234 16.09 -11.34 -18.62
N PHE A 235 17.18 -11.18 -17.87
CA PHE A 235 18.02 -9.99 -17.83
C PHE A 235 19.33 -10.30 -18.57
N ASN A 236 19.63 -9.54 -19.62
CA ASN A 236 20.84 -9.72 -20.41
C ASN A 236 22.02 -9.03 -19.74
N VAL A 237 23.12 -9.76 -19.54
CA VAL A 237 24.39 -9.17 -19.07
C VAL A 237 25.25 -8.88 -20.30
N LEU A 238 25.51 -7.61 -20.54
CA LEU A 238 26.20 -7.07 -21.71
C LEU A 238 27.56 -6.48 -21.30
N SER A 239 28.47 -6.36 -22.28
CA SER A 239 29.72 -5.62 -22.16
C SER A 239 29.48 -4.13 -21.91
N ASN A 240 30.52 -3.39 -21.53
CA ASN A 240 30.43 -1.96 -21.21
C ASN A 240 29.90 -1.08 -22.37
N ASP A 241 30.10 -1.51 -23.62
CA ASP A 241 29.58 -0.86 -24.84
C ASP A 241 28.11 -1.20 -25.12
N GLY A 242 27.51 -2.17 -24.41
CA GLY A 242 26.14 -2.63 -24.61
C GLY A 242 25.94 -3.53 -25.84
N GLU A 243 26.99 -3.89 -26.58
CA GLU A 243 26.84 -4.61 -27.85
C GLU A 243 27.02 -6.13 -27.70
N THR A 244 27.92 -6.59 -26.83
CA THR A 244 28.26 -8.01 -26.69
C THR A 244 27.58 -8.62 -25.48
N LYS A 245 26.79 -9.69 -25.70
CA LYS A 245 26.20 -10.47 -24.60
C LYS A 245 27.28 -11.31 -23.92
N VAL A 246 27.57 -10.97 -22.67
CA VAL A 246 28.52 -11.67 -21.79
C VAL A 246 27.83 -12.80 -21.02
N GLY A 247 26.57 -12.62 -20.64
CA GLY A 247 25.85 -13.59 -19.83
C GLY A 247 24.36 -13.28 -19.70
N LYS A 248 23.69 -13.92 -18.74
CA LYS A 248 22.29 -13.63 -18.41
C LYS A 248 21.96 -13.96 -16.96
N ILE A 249 20.99 -13.26 -16.41
CA ILE A 249 20.29 -13.60 -15.17
C ILE A 249 18.85 -13.94 -15.55
N SER A 250 18.34 -15.09 -15.13
CA SER A 250 17.00 -15.56 -15.46
C SER A 250 16.20 -15.86 -14.20
N LYS A 251 14.97 -15.36 -14.10
CA LYS A 251 14.00 -15.74 -13.07
C LYS A 251 13.04 -16.76 -13.66
N GLN A 252 12.96 -17.96 -13.07
CA GLN A 252 12.06 -19.02 -13.55
C GLN A 252 10.62 -18.78 -13.07
N TRP A 253 9.63 -18.90 -13.97
CA TRP A 253 8.21 -18.80 -13.63
C TRP A 253 7.71 -20.13 -13.03
N SER A 254 7.07 -20.10 -11.86
CA SER A 254 6.69 -21.33 -11.11
C SER A 254 5.54 -22.12 -11.74
N GLY A 255 4.65 -21.53 -12.53
CA GLY A 255 3.64 -22.24 -13.32
C GLY A 255 2.55 -23.01 -12.52
N LEU A 256 1.36 -23.09 -13.12
CA LEU A 256 0.04 -23.41 -12.53
C LEU A 256 -0.20 -24.88 -12.09
N ALA A 257 0.83 -25.63 -11.65
CA ALA A 257 0.67 -27.03 -11.24
C ALA A 257 1.37 -27.43 -9.93
N ARG A 258 1.88 -26.47 -9.13
CA ARG A 258 2.53 -26.81 -7.86
C ARG A 258 2.35 -25.82 -6.70
N GLU A 259 1.43 -24.88 -6.82
CA GLU A 259 1.11 -23.93 -5.75
C GLU A 259 -0.07 -24.44 -4.92
N MET A 260 0.21 -25.43 -4.08
CA MET A 260 -0.49 -25.49 -2.80
C MET A 260 0.44 -25.31 -1.60
N PHE A 261 1.78 -25.30 -1.73
CA PHE A 261 2.63 -25.21 -0.52
C PHE A 261 4.01 -24.52 -0.58
N THR A 262 4.54 -23.92 -1.67
CA THR A 262 5.79 -23.11 -1.58
C THR A 262 5.97 -22.06 -2.71
N ASP A 263 5.90 -20.76 -2.38
CA ASP A 263 6.18 -19.58 -3.25
C ASP A 263 7.69 -19.24 -3.39
N ALA A 264 8.56 -20.25 -3.47
CA ALA A 264 10.01 -19.99 -3.48
C ALA A 264 10.50 -19.49 -4.85
N ASP A 265 11.09 -18.29 -4.92
CA ASP A 265 11.72 -17.78 -6.15
C ASP A 265 13.02 -18.52 -6.50
N ARG A 266 13.20 -18.82 -7.79
CA ARG A 266 14.39 -19.48 -8.35
C ARG A 266 15.04 -18.65 -9.44
N PHE A 267 16.30 -18.30 -9.23
CA PHE A 267 17.12 -17.54 -10.17
C PHE A 267 18.26 -18.39 -10.73
N GLY A 268 18.58 -18.17 -11.99
CA GLY A 268 19.78 -18.68 -12.66
C GLY A 268 20.68 -17.54 -13.08
N ILE A 269 21.98 -17.66 -12.85
CA ILE A 269 22.99 -16.72 -13.37
C ILE A 269 23.92 -17.50 -14.29
N GLN A 270 24.16 -16.99 -15.49
CA GLN A 270 25.11 -17.54 -16.46
C GLN A 270 26.16 -16.47 -16.83
N PHE A 271 27.43 -16.82 -16.73
CA PHE A 271 28.58 -15.99 -17.09
C PHE A 271 29.74 -16.87 -17.59
N PRO A 272 30.72 -16.33 -18.32
CA PRO A 272 31.80 -17.16 -18.86
C PRO A 272 32.80 -17.52 -17.74
N ASN A 273 33.47 -18.66 -17.90
CA ASN A 273 34.38 -19.20 -16.87
C ASN A 273 35.55 -18.27 -16.55
N ASP A 274 36.05 -17.57 -17.57
CA ASP A 274 37.16 -16.62 -17.50
C ASP A 274 36.77 -15.22 -17.00
N LEU A 275 35.48 -14.97 -16.69
CA LEU A 275 35.06 -13.72 -16.08
C LEU A 275 35.72 -13.55 -14.70
N ASP A 276 36.18 -12.34 -14.42
CA ASP A 276 36.82 -12.03 -13.13
C ASP A 276 35.92 -12.42 -11.94
N VAL A 277 36.54 -13.07 -10.96
CA VAL A 277 35.83 -13.67 -9.82
C VAL A 277 35.12 -12.62 -8.95
N THR A 278 35.67 -11.40 -8.88
CA THR A 278 35.05 -10.31 -8.12
C THR A 278 33.81 -9.80 -8.86
N ILE A 279 33.84 -9.77 -10.19
CA ILE A 279 32.67 -9.41 -11.01
C ILE A 279 31.59 -10.49 -10.93
N LYS A 280 31.95 -11.78 -10.93
CA LYS A 280 30.99 -12.88 -10.65
C LYS A 280 30.29 -12.69 -9.31
N ALA A 281 31.02 -12.29 -8.26
CA ALA A 281 30.45 -11.98 -6.95
C ALA A 281 29.53 -10.74 -6.98
N VAL A 282 29.86 -9.71 -7.77
CA VAL A 282 29.00 -8.53 -7.94
C VAL A 282 27.72 -8.87 -8.71
N LEU A 283 27.78 -9.75 -9.73
CA LEU A 283 26.59 -10.26 -10.44
C LEU A 283 25.67 -11.09 -9.53
N LEU A 284 26.26 -11.85 -8.60
CA LEU A 284 25.51 -12.52 -7.55
C LEU A 284 24.76 -11.50 -6.67
N GLY A 285 25.43 -10.42 -6.27
CA GLY A 285 24.80 -9.28 -5.58
C GLY A 285 23.70 -8.58 -6.39
N ALA A 286 23.90 -8.42 -7.70
CA ALA A 286 22.90 -7.86 -8.62
C ALA A 286 21.62 -8.68 -8.63
N THR A 287 21.72 -10.01 -8.54
CA THR A 287 20.57 -10.91 -8.56
C THR A 287 19.70 -10.74 -7.31
N PHE A 288 20.29 -10.58 -6.12
CA PHE A 288 19.54 -10.25 -4.91
C PHE A 288 18.91 -8.86 -4.95
N LEU A 289 19.56 -7.88 -5.58
CA LEU A 289 18.98 -6.55 -5.79
C LEU A 289 17.79 -6.61 -6.76
N ILE A 290 17.89 -7.38 -7.85
CA ILE A 290 16.79 -7.62 -8.79
C ILE A 290 15.63 -8.30 -8.08
N ASP A 291 15.88 -9.36 -7.30
CA ASP A 291 14.83 -10.03 -6.54
C ASP A 291 14.14 -9.10 -5.54
N PHE A 292 14.91 -8.30 -4.79
CA PHE A 292 14.37 -7.27 -3.90
C PHE A 292 13.44 -6.28 -4.62
N ILE A 293 13.75 -5.95 -5.88
CA ILE A 293 12.90 -5.09 -6.72
C ILE A 293 11.67 -5.88 -7.25
N SER A 294 11.84 -7.14 -7.64
CA SER A 294 10.81 -7.99 -8.24
C SER A 294 9.78 -8.57 -7.26
N VAL A 295 10.10 -8.76 -5.97
CA VAL A 295 9.13 -9.17 -4.93
C VAL A 295 7.94 -8.18 -4.88
N LYS A 296 8.18 -6.89 -5.19
CA LYS A 296 7.15 -5.84 -5.28
C LYS A 296 6.12 -6.07 -6.39
N GLU A 297 6.50 -6.73 -7.49
CA GLU A 297 5.57 -7.05 -8.59
C GLU A 297 4.68 -8.24 -8.24
N LYS A 298 5.22 -9.23 -7.50
CA LYS A 298 4.44 -10.40 -7.06
C LYS A 298 3.32 -10.02 -6.09
N SER A 299 3.55 -9.08 -5.17
CA SER A 299 2.50 -8.56 -4.28
C SER A 299 1.34 -7.87 -5.02
N LYS A 300 1.60 -7.36 -6.23
CA LYS A 300 0.58 -6.76 -7.11
C LYS A 300 -0.12 -7.77 -8.02
N VAL A 301 0.53 -8.89 -8.36
CA VAL A 301 0.02 -9.92 -9.29
C VAL A 301 -0.70 -11.06 -8.56
N GLN A 302 -0.31 -11.41 -7.33
CA GLN A 302 -0.96 -12.49 -6.55
C GLN A 302 -2.41 -12.14 -6.19
N GLN A 303 -2.74 -10.84 -6.01
CA GLN A 303 -4.12 -10.40 -5.77
C GLN A 303 -5.06 -10.64 -6.97
N VAL A 304 -4.52 -10.85 -8.18
CA VAL A 304 -5.29 -11.07 -9.41
C VAL A 304 -5.60 -12.56 -9.67
N GLN A 305 -4.83 -13.50 -9.11
CA GLN A 305 -4.95 -14.93 -9.49
C GLN A 305 -5.78 -15.81 -8.55
N ASP A 306 -5.94 -15.44 -7.28
CA ASP A 306 -6.76 -16.23 -6.32
C ASP A 306 -8.27 -16.18 -6.63
N VAL A 307 -8.70 -15.36 -7.60
CA VAL A 307 -10.10 -15.24 -8.05
C VAL A 307 -10.44 -16.17 -9.23
N VAL A 308 -9.44 -16.73 -9.94
CA VAL A 308 -9.64 -17.27 -11.31
C VAL A 308 -9.99 -18.77 -11.38
N VAL A 309 -10.11 -19.50 -10.26
CA VAL A 309 -10.43 -20.95 -10.31
C VAL A 309 -11.91 -21.26 -10.04
N VAL A 310 -12.86 -20.50 -10.58
CA VAL A 310 -14.18 -21.03 -10.98
C VAL A 310 -14.73 -20.17 -12.13
N ASP A 311 -14.44 -20.57 -13.37
CA ASP A 311 -15.44 -20.88 -14.41
C ASP A 311 -14.78 -20.87 -15.78
N LYS A 312 -14.58 -22.07 -16.33
CA LYS A 312 -14.41 -22.23 -17.77
C LYS A 312 -15.81 -22.32 -18.34
N ASN A 313 -16.34 -21.20 -18.82
CA ASN A 313 -17.26 -21.05 -19.96
C ASN A 313 -17.94 -19.68 -19.90
N ALA A 314 -17.37 -18.66 -20.54
CA ALA A 314 -18.12 -17.45 -20.89
C ALA A 314 -17.54 -16.85 -22.17
N GLU A 315 -18.43 -16.73 -23.15
CA GLU A 315 -18.23 -16.00 -24.39
C GLU A 315 -18.03 -14.50 -24.12
N GLU A 316 -17.41 -13.85 -25.10
CA GLU A 316 -17.10 -12.43 -25.23
C GLU A 316 -18.12 -11.50 -24.51
N ASN A 317 -17.65 -10.78 -23.48
CA ASN A 317 -18.28 -9.54 -23.02
C ASN A 317 -17.21 -8.53 -22.61
N GLU A 318 -17.46 -7.28 -22.98
CA GLU A 318 -16.55 -6.14 -22.91
C GLU A 318 -16.24 -5.72 -21.46
N GLY A 319 -14.94 -5.63 -21.14
CA GLY A 319 -14.32 -4.77 -20.12
C GLY A 319 -15.02 -4.57 -18.77
N GLU A 320 -14.97 -5.54 -17.87
CA GLU A 320 -15.18 -5.27 -16.44
C GLU A 320 -13.93 -4.58 -15.86
N PHE A 321 -14.08 -3.32 -15.47
CA PHE A 321 -13.10 -2.63 -14.62
C PHE A 321 -13.12 -3.25 -13.22
N GLU A 322 -11.96 -3.55 -12.64
CA GLU A 322 -11.84 -4.07 -11.29
C GLU A 322 -12.23 -2.96 -10.28
N THR A 323 -13.48 -2.97 -9.82
CA THR A 323 -14.04 -1.93 -8.93
C THR A 323 -13.65 -2.19 -7.47
N SER A 324 -13.35 -1.12 -6.73
CA SER A 324 -13.05 -1.12 -5.28
C SER A 324 -14.23 -1.55 -4.39
N PHE A 325 -15.42 -1.67 -4.96
CA PHE A 325 -16.67 -1.97 -4.27
C PHE A 325 -17.39 -3.15 -4.91
N MET A 326 -18.24 -3.82 -4.14
CA MET A 326 -19.08 -4.90 -4.65
C MET A 326 -20.47 -4.39 -5.03
N HIS A 327 -20.88 -4.69 -6.26
CA HIS A 327 -22.24 -4.41 -6.74
C HIS A 327 -23.32 -5.13 -5.92
N ILE A 328 -24.39 -4.41 -5.59
CA ILE A 328 -25.51 -4.93 -4.79
C ILE A 328 -26.20 -6.16 -5.42
N GLN A 329 -26.11 -6.33 -6.75
CA GLN A 329 -26.65 -7.49 -7.47
C GLN A 329 -26.08 -8.82 -6.98
N LYS A 330 -24.86 -8.86 -6.42
CA LYS A 330 -24.29 -10.10 -5.86
C LYS A 330 -25.10 -10.66 -4.70
N LEU A 331 -25.98 -9.87 -4.06
CA LEU A 331 -26.91 -10.35 -3.03
C LEU A 331 -27.98 -11.32 -3.58
N GLU A 332 -28.24 -11.34 -4.88
CA GLU A 332 -29.14 -12.32 -5.50
C GLU A 332 -28.65 -13.75 -5.27
N GLY A 333 -27.33 -13.98 -5.35
CA GLY A 333 -26.70 -15.27 -5.04
C GLY A 333 -26.88 -15.73 -3.60
N CYS A 334 -27.25 -14.83 -2.68
CA CYS A 334 -27.58 -15.14 -1.28
C CYS A 334 -29.09 -15.30 -1.04
N GLY A 335 -29.89 -15.42 -2.10
CA GLY A 335 -31.34 -15.60 -2.02
C GLY A 335 -32.10 -14.34 -1.61
N ILE A 336 -31.55 -13.15 -1.90
CA ILE A 336 -32.28 -11.89 -1.86
C ILE A 336 -32.99 -11.71 -3.20
N GLN A 337 -34.25 -11.26 -3.17
CA GLN A 337 -35.06 -11.12 -4.38
C GLN A 337 -34.66 -9.85 -5.15
N ALA A 338 -34.59 -9.93 -6.48
CA ALA A 338 -34.31 -8.79 -7.36
C ALA A 338 -35.24 -7.58 -7.12
N GLN A 339 -36.50 -7.82 -6.75
CA GLN A 339 -37.46 -6.76 -6.41
C GLN A 339 -37.06 -5.98 -5.15
N ASP A 340 -36.46 -6.65 -4.17
CA ASP A 340 -36.01 -6.00 -2.95
C ASP A 340 -34.70 -5.24 -3.22
N ILE A 341 -33.81 -5.77 -4.06
CA ILE A 341 -32.61 -5.07 -4.54
C ILE A 341 -32.97 -3.79 -5.28
N LYS A 342 -33.96 -3.84 -6.18
CA LYS A 342 -34.43 -2.65 -6.89
C LYS A 342 -34.92 -1.55 -5.94
N LYS A 343 -35.65 -1.90 -4.88
CA LYS A 343 -36.08 -0.92 -3.86
C LYS A 343 -34.88 -0.32 -3.11
N LEU A 344 -33.84 -1.11 -2.85
CA LEU A 344 -32.61 -0.62 -2.23
C LEU A 344 -31.91 0.39 -3.17
N GLN A 345 -31.80 0.08 -4.45
CA GLN A 345 -31.23 0.99 -5.46
C GLN A 345 -32.04 2.29 -5.59
N GLU A 346 -33.37 2.22 -5.59
CA GLU A 346 -34.25 3.41 -5.59
C GLU A 346 -34.07 4.32 -4.35
N ASN A 347 -33.44 3.82 -3.28
CA ASN A 347 -33.12 4.57 -2.06
C ASN A 347 -31.61 4.87 -1.93
N GLY A 348 -30.84 4.73 -3.03
CA GLY A 348 -29.43 5.09 -3.09
C GLY A 348 -28.47 4.04 -2.50
N TYR A 349 -28.88 2.77 -2.44
CA TYR A 349 -28.00 1.66 -2.08
C TYR A 349 -27.63 0.87 -3.33
N HIS A 350 -26.44 1.09 -3.86
CA HIS A 350 -25.95 0.45 -5.09
C HIS A 350 -24.81 -0.55 -4.85
N THR A 351 -24.22 -0.55 -3.66
CA THR A 351 -23.11 -1.43 -3.27
C THR A 351 -23.46 -2.28 -2.06
N ILE A 352 -22.69 -3.35 -1.82
CA ILE A 352 -22.88 -4.24 -0.66
C ILE A 352 -22.39 -3.55 0.62
N GLU A 353 -21.31 -2.78 0.52
CA GLU A 353 -20.74 -1.92 1.55
C GLU A 353 -21.81 -0.94 2.08
N ALA A 354 -22.57 -0.31 1.19
CA ALA A 354 -23.67 0.60 1.54
C ALA A 354 -24.69 -0.06 2.47
N ILE A 355 -25.01 -1.34 2.21
CA ILE A 355 -25.92 -2.12 3.04
C ILE A 355 -25.26 -2.51 4.36
N ALA A 356 -24.02 -3.00 4.33
CA ALA A 356 -23.29 -3.45 5.52
C ALA A 356 -23.06 -2.32 6.54
N TYR A 357 -22.81 -1.10 6.07
CA TYR A 357 -22.59 0.08 6.93
C TYR A 357 -23.89 0.72 7.43
N THR A 358 -25.03 0.37 6.82
CA THR A 358 -26.30 1.00 7.13
C THR A 358 -26.99 0.33 8.33
N PRO A 359 -27.45 1.11 9.32
CA PRO A 359 -28.17 0.53 10.45
C PRO A 359 -29.49 -0.08 9.99
N ARG A 360 -29.84 -1.25 10.55
CA ARG A 360 -31.07 -1.99 10.23
C ARG A 360 -32.33 -1.13 10.21
N LYS A 361 -32.49 -0.22 11.19
CA LYS A 361 -33.62 0.71 11.30
C LYS A 361 -33.78 1.65 10.08
N ALA A 362 -32.70 1.95 9.36
CA ALA A 362 -32.78 2.74 8.14
C ALA A 362 -33.31 1.90 6.96
N LEU A 363 -32.91 0.63 6.86
CA LEU A 363 -33.43 -0.31 5.86
C LEU A 363 -34.92 -0.59 6.07
N GLU A 364 -35.37 -0.70 7.32
CA GLU A 364 -36.79 -0.89 7.69
C GLU A 364 -37.69 0.29 7.27
N LYS A 365 -37.14 1.50 7.09
CA LYS A 365 -37.90 2.66 6.61
C LYS A 365 -38.19 2.61 5.11
N ILE A 366 -37.50 1.73 4.38
CA ILE A 366 -37.71 1.56 2.94
C ILE A 366 -39.04 0.86 2.73
N LYS A 367 -39.93 1.51 1.98
CA LYS A 367 -41.27 1.01 1.73
C LYS A 367 -41.21 -0.38 1.08
N GLY A 368 -41.79 -1.37 1.76
CA GLY A 368 -41.86 -2.74 1.25
C GLY A 368 -40.67 -3.64 1.64
N ILE A 369 -39.81 -3.20 2.55
CA ILE A 369 -38.81 -4.02 3.26
C ILE A 369 -39.32 -4.26 4.69
N SER A 370 -39.60 -5.51 5.04
CA SER A 370 -39.99 -5.88 6.42
C SER A 370 -38.76 -6.05 7.31
N GLU A 371 -38.94 -6.07 8.63
CA GLU A 371 -37.86 -6.32 9.59
C GLU A 371 -37.09 -7.63 9.27
N GLN A 372 -37.83 -8.70 8.97
CA GLN A 372 -37.23 -9.98 8.59
C GLN A 372 -36.41 -9.91 7.29
N LYS A 373 -36.88 -9.12 6.30
CA LYS A 373 -36.13 -8.90 5.06
C LYS A 373 -34.87 -8.07 5.31
N ALA A 374 -34.98 -6.99 6.09
CA ALA A 374 -33.85 -6.15 6.46
C ALA A 374 -32.75 -6.96 7.16
N GLU A 375 -33.12 -7.82 8.11
CA GLU A 375 -32.19 -8.71 8.81
C GLU A 375 -31.49 -9.68 7.85
N LYS A 376 -32.25 -10.30 6.92
CA LYS A 376 -31.70 -11.23 5.93
C LYS A 376 -30.72 -10.53 4.98
N ILE A 377 -31.09 -9.36 4.48
CA ILE A 377 -30.27 -8.53 3.57
C ILE A 377 -28.97 -8.12 4.28
N LEU A 378 -29.07 -7.60 5.50
CA LEU A 378 -27.92 -7.16 6.29
C LEU A 378 -26.99 -8.33 6.64
N SER A 379 -27.55 -9.47 7.04
CA SER A 379 -26.78 -10.69 7.34
C SER A 379 -26.03 -11.24 6.12
N ALA A 380 -26.57 -11.06 4.91
CA ALA A 380 -25.88 -11.44 3.68
C ALA A 380 -24.73 -10.48 3.37
N ALA A 381 -24.96 -9.17 3.49
CA ALA A 381 -23.95 -8.15 3.23
C ALA A 381 -22.75 -8.22 4.20
N ILE A 382 -23.01 -8.38 5.51
CA ILE A 382 -21.96 -8.47 6.54
C ILE A 382 -21.03 -9.67 6.32
N LYS A 383 -21.50 -10.75 5.69
CA LYS A 383 -20.64 -11.90 5.37
C LYS A 383 -19.67 -11.64 4.23
N MET A 384 -19.96 -10.66 3.38
CA MET A 384 -19.14 -10.30 2.22
C MET A 384 -18.16 -9.17 2.53
N VAL A 385 -18.48 -8.31 3.50
CA VAL A 385 -17.68 -7.14 3.87
C VAL A 385 -16.91 -7.39 5.17
N PRO A 386 -15.60 -7.13 5.24
CA PRO A 386 -14.81 -7.32 6.45
C PRO A 386 -15.16 -6.25 7.52
N MET A 387 -16.12 -6.56 8.38
CA MET A 387 -16.62 -5.68 9.45
C MET A 387 -15.92 -5.89 10.82
N GLY A 388 -14.92 -6.78 10.88
CA GLY A 388 -14.26 -7.20 12.11
C GLY A 388 -13.12 -6.28 12.57
N PHE A 389 -12.50 -6.64 13.69
CA PHE A 389 -11.26 -5.99 14.12
C PHE A 389 -10.10 -6.42 13.23
N SER A 390 -9.26 -5.48 12.86
CA SER A 390 -7.96 -5.70 12.22
C SER A 390 -6.85 -5.16 13.12
N THR A 391 -5.63 -5.64 12.92
CA THR A 391 -4.47 -5.06 13.62
C THR A 391 -4.19 -3.64 13.11
N ALA A 392 -3.59 -2.78 13.94
CA ALA A 392 -3.19 -1.43 13.51
C ALA A 392 -2.19 -1.48 12.34
N THR A 393 -1.39 -2.56 12.24
CA THR A 393 -0.44 -2.79 11.15
C THR A 393 -1.16 -3.07 9.83
N GLU A 394 -2.15 -3.96 9.81
CA GLU A 394 -2.99 -4.19 8.62
C GLU A 394 -3.68 -2.92 8.15
N TYR A 395 -4.22 -2.13 9.09
CA TYR A 395 -4.86 -0.86 8.77
C TYR A 395 -3.88 0.17 8.21
N HIS A 396 -2.64 0.21 8.73
CA HIS A 396 -1.59 1.09 8.20
C HIS A 396 -1.21 0.72 6.76
N MET A 397 -1.07 -0.57 6.45
CA MET A 397 -0.81 -1.05 5.09
C MET A 397 -1.93 -0.64 4.13
N LYS A 398 -3.20 -0.88 4.50
CA LYS A 398 -4.36 -0.44 3.70
C LYS A 398 -4.35 1.07 3.45
N ARG A 399 -3.97 1.88 4.45
CA ARG A 399 -3.86 3.33 4.29
C ARG A 399 -2.69 3.77 3.42
N SER A 400 -1.61 2.98 3.35
CA SER A 400 -0.46 3.29 2.49
C SER A 400 -0.75 3.11 1.00
N GLU A 401 -1.81 2.37 0.66
CA GLU A 401 -2.28 2.14 -0.70
C GLU A 401 -3.32 3.17 -1.17
N LEU A 402 -3.74 4.10 -0.29
CA LEU A 402 -4.68 5.15 -0.66
C LEU A 402 -4.07 6.07 -1.72
N VAL A 403 -4.89 6.39 -2.72
CA VAL A 403 -4.50 7.29 -3.80
C VAL A 403 -4.61 8.73 -3.28
N MET A 404 -3.60 9.55 -3.62
CA MET A 404 -3.52 10.95 -3.23
C MET A 404 -3.56 11.81 -4.50
N ILE A 405 -4.59 12.64 -4.65
CA ILE A 405 -4.77 13.50 -5.82
C ILE A 405 -3.94 14.78 -5.66
N THR A 406 -3.07 15.07 -6.62
CA THR A 406 -2.26 16.31 -6.65
C THR A 406 -3.15 17.54 -6.74
N THR A 407 -2.80 18.56 -5.96
CA THR A 407 -3.39 19.89 -6.03
C THR A 407 -2.86 20.73 -7.20
N GLY A 408 -1.85 20.22 -7.91
CA GLY A 408 -1.14 20.93 -8.97
C GLY A 408 -0.12 21.97 -8.47
N SER A 409 0.05 22.12 -7.16
CA SER A 409 1.12 22.91 -6.51
C SER A 409 1.99 21.99 -5.68
N LYS A 410 3.30 22.03 -5.91
CA LYS A 410 4.28 21.21 -5.18
C LYS A 410 4.34 21.58 -3.71
N GLU A 411 4.20 22.86 -3.40
CA GLU A 411 4.23 23.40 -2.04
C GLU A 411 3.00 22.95 -1.26
N LEU A 412 1.83 22.98 -1.88
CA LEU A 412 0.59 22.53 -1.25
C LEU A 412 0.56 21.01 -1.09
N ASP A 413 1.03 20.25 -2.08
CA ASP A 413 1.16 18.79 -1.97
C ASP A 413 2.17 18.40 -0.88
N ALA A 414 3.27 19.14 -0.73
CA ALA A 414 4.23 18.91 0.34
C ALA A 414 3.63 19.19 1.73
N LEU A 415 2.82 20.26 1.85
CA LEU A 415 2.10 20.58 3.09
C LEU A 415 1.10 19.46 3.47
N LEU A 416 0.42 18.91 2.47
CA LEU A 416 -0.54 17.81 2.62
C LEU A 416 0.11 16.42 2.64
N LYS A 417 1.44 16.34 2.50
CA LYS A 417 2.23 15.10 2.44
C LYS A 417 1.82 14.14 1.32
N GLY A 418 1.47 14.68 0.16
CA GLY A 418 1.20 13.92 -1.07
C GLY A 418 0.13 14.54 -1.95
N GLY A 419 -0.90 15.14 -1.34
CA GLY A 419 -2.05 15.68 -2.04
C GLY A 419 -3.33 15.49 -1.23
N ILE A 420 -4.46 15.36 -1.91
CA ILE A 420 -5.78 15.15 -1.31
C ILE A 420 -6.06 13.64 -1.22
N GLU A 421 -6.31 13.13 -0.01
CA GLU A 421 -6.53 11.70 0.28
C GLU A 421 -7.89 11.18 -0.21
N THR A 422 -7.91 10.01 -0.86
CA THR A 422 -9.15 9.32 -1.23
C THR A 422 -9.81 8.61 -0.04
N GLY A 423 -11.12 8.34 -0.11
CA GLY A 423 -11.85 7.69 0.99
C GLY A 423 -12.03 8.56 2.24
N SER A 424 -11.80 9.87 2.14
CA SER A 424 -11.96 10.83 3.24
C SER A 424 -12.65 12.11 2.77
N ILE A 425 -13.27 12.85 3.71
CA ILE A 425 -13.78 14.19 3.46
C ILE A 425 -12.71 15.23 3.79
N THR A 426 -12.36 16.05 2.79
CA THR A 426 -11.49 17.22 2.97
C THR A 426 -12.29 18.51 2.80
N GLU A 427 -12.28 19.40 3.80
CA GLU A 427 -12.95 20.71 3.79
C GLU A 427 -11.98 21.84 3.43
N LEU A 428 -12.39 22.71 2.51
CA LEU A 428 -11.68 23.98 2.22
C LEU A 428 -12.48 25.16 2.75
N PHE A 429 -11.96 25.82 3.77
CA PHE A 429 -12.57 27.01 4.38
C PHE A 429 -11.69 28.25 4.19
N GLY A 430 -12.33 29.42 4.19
CA GLY A 430 -11.63 30.70 4.09
C GLY A 430 -12.55 31.82 3.62
N GLU A 431 -12.06 33.05 3.62
CA GLU A 431 -12.82 34.22 3.15
C GLU A 431 -13.16 34.15 1.66
N PHE A 432 -14.09 34.99 1.24
CA PHE A 432 -14.40 35.17 -0.17
C PHE A 432 -13.14 35.59 -0.96
N ARG A 433 -13.00 35.11 -2.20
CA ARG A 433 -11.83 35.38 -3.10
C ARG A 433 -10.46 34.83 -2.64
N THR A 434 -10.42 33.88 -1.72
CA THR A 434 -9.18 33.19 -1.33
C THR A 434 -8.76 32.04 -2.27
N GLY A 435 -9.50 31.81 -3.37
CA GLY A 435 -9.13 30.82 -4.40
C GLY A 435 -9.75 29.43 -4.22
N LYS A 436 -10.67 29.24 -3.26
CA LYS A 436 -11.32 27.94 -2.94
C LYS A 436 -11.90 27.24 -4.18
N SER A 437 -12.76 27.91 -4.95
CA SER A 437 -13.31 27.35 -6.19
C SER A 437 -12.25 27.12 -7.29
N GLN A 438 -11.12 27.84 -7.28
CA GLN A 438 -10.03 27.56 -8.24
C GLN A 438 -9.33 26.24 -7.91
N ILE A 439 -9.16 25.92 -6.62
CA ILE A 439 -8.64 24.62 -6.20
C ILE A 439 -9.60 23.51 -6.61
N CYS A 440 -10.91 23.68 -6.38
CA CYS A 440 -11.93 22.73 -6.85
C CYS A 440 -11.85 22.50 -8.37
N HIS A 441 -11.71 23.56 -9.17
CA HIS A 441 -11.56 23.41 -10.62
C HIS A 441 -10.27 22.69 -11.04
N MET A 442 -9.17 22.89 -10.31
CA MET A 442 -7.91 22.15 -10.53
C MET A 442 -8.09 20.67 -10.24
N LEU A 443 -8.68 20.33 -9.09
CA LEU A 443 -8.89 18.95 -8.66
C LEU A 443 -9.81 18.18 -9.61
N ALA A 444 -10.85 18.83 -10.15
CA ALA A 444 -11.76 18.23 -11.14
C ALA A 444 -11.05 17.76 -12.43
N VAL A 445 -9.87 18.31 -12.74
CA VAL A 445 -9.04 17.88 -13.86
C VAL A 445 -7.93 16.93 -13.39
N THR A 446 -7.24 17.24 -12.29
CA THR A 446 -6.11 16.40 -11.84
C THR A 446 -6.54 15.02 -11.38
N CYS A 447 -7.78 14.83 -10.90
CA CYS A 447 -8.29 13.50 -10.56
C CYS A 447 -8.38 12.54 -11.76
N GLN A 448 -8.52 13.10 -12.97
CA GLN A 448 -8.62 12.33 -14.22
C GLN A 448 -7.24 11.90 -14.75
N LEU A 449 -6.16 12.45 -14.20
CA LEU A 449 -4.81 12.10 -14.62
C LEU A 449 -4.46 10.66 -14.21
N PRO A 450 -3.48 10.04 -14.90
CA PRO A 450 -2.82 8.83 -14.47
C PRO A 450 -2.28 8.89 -13.03
N ILE A 451 -2.26 7.75 -12.33
CA ILE A 451 -1.79 7.68 -10.92
C ILE A 451 -0.31 8.10 -10.81
N ASP A 452 0.50 7.78 -11.80
CA ASP A 452 1.92 8.14 -11.86
C ASP A 452 2.17 9.65 -12.02
N MET A 453 1.17 10.40 -12.50
CA MET A 453 1.14 11.87 -12.56
C MET A 453 0.46 12.51 -11.33
N GLY A 454 0.14 11.71 -10.30
CA GLY A 454 -0.56 12.17 -9.10
C GLY A 454 -2.07 12.34 -9.29
N GLY A 455 -2.65 11.71 -10.32
CA GLY A 455 -4.11 11.61 -10.47
C GLY A 455 -4.67 10.33 -9.87
N ALA A 456 -5.91 9.99 -10.24
CA ALA A 456 -6.62 8.83 -9.72
C ALA A 456 -7.39 8.04 -10.80
N GLU A 457 -7.16 8.38 -12.08
CA GLU A 457 -7.74 7.71 -13.26
C GLU A 457 -9.27 7.59 -13.18
N GLY A 458 -9.94 8.62 -12.69
CA GLY A 458 -11.38 8.61 -12.51
C GLY A 458 -12.05 9.94 -12.85
N LYS A 459 -13.35 9.85 -13.14
CA LYS A 459 -14.20 11.01 -13.45
C LYS A 459 -14.44 11.87 -12.19
N CYS A 460 -14.91 13.09 -12.40
CA CYS A 460 -15.31 14.02 -11.34
C CYS A 460 -16.84 14.21 -11.32
N LEU A 461 -17.45 14.17 -10.14
CA LEU A 461 -18.81 14.69 -9.90
C LEU A 461 -18.69 16.11 -9.33
N PHE A 462 -19.45 17.06 -9.83
CA PHE A 462 -19.40 18.46 -9.42
C PHE A 462 -20.81 18.98 -9.13
N ILE A 463 -21.13 19.16 -7.85
CA ILE A 463 -22.38 19.74 -7.37
C ILE A 463 -22.11 21.22 -7.04
N ASP A 464 -22.68 22.13 -7.84
CA ASP A 464 -22.55 23.57 -7.66
C ASP A 464 -23.83 24.14 -7.04
N THR A 465 -23.70 24.96 -6.00
CA THR A 465 -24.80 25.65 -5.31
C THR A 465 -24.77 27.17 -5.48
N GLU A 466 -23.64 27.75 -5.89
CA GLU A 466 -23.43 29.20 -6.00
C GLU A 466 -23.38 29.74 -7.43
N GLY A 467 -22.87 28.98 -8.38
CA GLY A 467 -23.04 29.20 -9.81
C GLY A 467 -21.71 29.61 -10.41
N THR A 468 -20.64 29.06 -9.85
CA THR A 468 -19.25 29.43 -10.05
C THR A 468 -18.57 28.53 -11.08
N PHE A 469 -19.23 27.42 -11.47
CA PHE A 469 -18.73 26.49 -12.48
C PHE A 469 -18.61 27.17 -13.85
N ARG A 470 -17.39 27.19 -14.40
CA ARG A 470 -17.07 27.80 -15.70
C ARG A 470 -16.24 26.82 -16.55
N PRO A 471 -16.83 26.16 -17.56
CA PRO A 471 -16.15 25.13 -18.35
C PRO A 471 -14.80 25.57 -18.94
N GLU A 472 -14.68 26.83 -19.32
CA GLU A 472 -13.49 27.40 -19.93
C GLU A 472 -12.26 27.36 -19.01
N ARG A 473 -12.49 27.31 -17.68
CA ARG A 473 -11.43 27.15 -16.68
C ARG A 473 -10.79 25.77 -16.76
N PHE A 474 -11.55 24.71 -16.99
CA PHE A 474 -11.01 23.35 -17.12
C PHE A 474 -10.16 23.21 -18.36
N LEU A 475 -10.55 23.83 -19.48
CA LEU A 475 -9.77 23.81 -20.72
C LEU A 475 -8.35 24.36 -20.55
N ALA A 476 -8.20 25.43 -19.77
CA ALA A 476 -6.88 25.98 -19.46
C ALA A 476 -6.01 25.02 -18.63
N ILE A 477 -6.65 24.25 -17.74
CA ILE A 477 -5.97 23.28 -16.87
C ILE A 477 -5.63 22.01 -17.67
N ALA A 478 -6.54 21.52 -18.51
CA ALA A 478 -6.33 20.42 -19.43
C ALA A 478 -5.12 20.68 -20.35
N LYS A 479 -5.04 21.90 -20.92
CA LYS A 479 -3.88 22.35 -21.72
C LYS A 479 -2.56 22.27 -20.96
N ARG A 480 -2.55 22.66 -19.68
CA ARG A 480 -1.35 22.56 -18.82
C ARG A 480 -0.86 21.11 -18.71
N TYR A 481 -1.77 20.16 -18.58
CA TYR A 481 -1.46 18.73 -18.46
C TYR A 481 -1.43 17.98 -19.81
N LYS A 482 -1.58 18.68 -20.93
CA LYS A 482 -1.63 18.10 -22.29
C LYS A 482 -2.73 17.03 -22.45
N MET A 483 -3.83 17.19 -21.73
CA MET A 483 -5.01 16.35 -21.88
C MET A 483 -5.84 16.81 -23.08
N ASP A 484 -6.57 15.87 -23.69
CA ASP A 484 -7.60 16.24 -24.67
C ASP A 484 -8.73 17.03 -23.98
N GLU A 485 -9.08 18.16 -24.59
CA GLU A 485 -10.05 19.12 -24.04
C GLU A 485 -11.46 18.53 -23.94
N ASN A 486 -11.88 17.73 -24.93
CA ASN A 486 -13.22 17.14 -24.95
C ASN A 486 -13.31 16.02 -23.92
N ASN A 487 -12.32 15.12 -23.89
CA ASN A 487 -12.25 14.04 -22.91
C ASN A 487 -12.23 14.59 -21.48
N CYS A 488 -11.50 15.68 -21.23
CA CYS A 488 -11.46 16.34 -19.93
C CYS A 488 -12.83 16.85 -19.48
N LEU A 489 -13.63 17.42 -20.39
CA LEU A 489 -14.96 17.93 -20.07
C LEU A 489 -15.98 16.79 -19.91
N GLU A 490 -15.91 15.75 -20.75
CA GLU A 490 -16.74 14.56 -20.63
C GLU A 490 -16.48 13.79 -19.33
N GLY A 491 -15.26 13.90 -18.79
CA GLY A 491 -14.88 13.37 -17.48
C GLY A 491 -15.48 14.11 -16.28
N ILE A 492 -16.19 15.23 -16.46
CA ILE A 492 -16.78 16.03 -15.37
C ILE A 492 -18.30 16.03 -15.48
N ALA A 493 -18.96 15.31 -14.57
CA ALA A 493 -20.41 15.32 -14.42
C ALA A 493 -20.84 16.49 -13.52
N TYR A 494 -21.54 17.47 -14.08
CA TYR A 494 -21.98 18.67 -13.38
C TYR A 494 -23.47 18.65 -13.04
N ALA A 495 -23.82 19.08 -11.83
CA ALA A 495 -25.18 19.30 -11.39
C ALA A 495 -25.32 20.61 -10.59
N ARG A 496 -26.43 21.33 -10.84
CA ARG A 496 -26.78 22.55 -10.13
C ARG A 496 -27.81 22.26 -9.02
N ALA A 497 -27.44 22.44 -7.76
CA ALA A 497 -28.39 22.37 -6.66
C ALA A 497 -29.03 23.76 -6.42
N TYR A 498 -30.35 23.78 -6.19
CA TYR A 498 -31.12 25.02 -6.03
C TYR A 498 -31.71 25.19 -4.62
N ASN A 499 -31.76 24.11 -3.84
CA ASN A 499 -32.20 24.08 -2.45
C ASN A 499 -31.58 22.86 -1.75
N SER A 500 -31.62 22.85 -0.42
CA SER A 500 -30.99 21.82 0.42
C SER A 500 -31.57 20.41 0.23
N ASP A 501 -32.86 20.27 -0.10
CA ASP A 501 -33.48 18.98 -0.41
C ASP A 501 -32.99 18.42 -1.75
N HIS A 502 -32.95 19.26 -2.79
CA HIS A 502 -32.41 18.91 -4.11
C HIS A 502 -30.93 18.53 -4.01
N GLN A 503 -30.15 19.25 -3.20
CA GLN A 503 -28.75 18.90 -2.93
C GLN A 503 -28.60 17.49 -2.36
N THR A 504 -29.50 17.07 -1.47
CA THR A 504 -29.50 15.72 -0.89
C THR A 504 -29.92 14.66 -1.93
N GLN A 505 -30.89 14.98 -2.78
CA GLN A 505 -31.32 14.10 -3.87
C GLN A 505 -30.19 13.85 -4.88
N LEU A 506 -29.38 14.86 -5.21
CA LEU A 506 -28.24 14.71 -6.10
C LEU A 506 -27.19 13.71 -5.59
N LEU A 507 -27.08 13.50 -4.27
CA LEU A 507 -26.21 12.45 -3.72
C LEU A 507 -26.73 11.03 -3.99
N ILE A 508 -28.06 10.86 -4.02
CA ILE A 508 -28.69 9.58 -4.37
C ILE A 508 -28.43 9.27 -5.84
N ASP A 509 -28.62 10.27 -6.71
CA ASP A 509 -28.36 10.14 -8.14
C ASP A 509 -26.86 9.89 -8.40
N ALA A 510 -25.99 10.58 -7.66
CA ALA A 510 -24.55 10.36 -7.69
C ALA A 510 -24.16 8.91 -7.32
N ALA A 511 -24.77 8.32 -6.29
CA ALA A 511 -24.51 6.92 -5.91
C ALA A 511 -24.79 5.94 -7.06
N SER A 512 -25.85 6.21 -7.83
CA SER A 512 -26.17 5.44 -9.04
C SER A 512 -25.10 5.63 -10.11
N MET A 513 -24.65 6.86 -10.36
CA MET A 513 -23.60 7.15 -11.35
C MET A 513 -22.26 6.49 -10.98
N MET A 514 -21.86 6.57 -9.71
CA MET A 514 -20.63 5.95 -9.18
C MET A 514 -20.66 4.43 -9.24
N SER A 515 -21.85 3.81 -9.17
CA SER A 515 -21.96 2.36 -9.37
C SER A 515 -21.72 1.93 -10.82
N ASN A 516 -21.94 2.80 -11.80
CA ASN A 516 -21.84 2.43 -13.23
C ASN A 516 -20.53 2.89 -13.90
N SER A 517 -19.77 3.77 -13.26
CA SER A 517 -18.54 4.34 -13.82
C SER A 517 -17.60 4.73 -12.69
N ARG A 518 -16.29 4.64 -12.94
CA ARG A 518 -15.27 5.03 -11.97
C ARG A 518 -15.21 6.56 -11.79
N TYR A 519 -15.50 7.05 -10.59
CA TYR A 519 -15.44 8.47 -10.24
C TYR A 519 -14.45 8.69 -9.10
N ALA A 520 -13.26 9.21 -9.39
CA ALA A 520 -12.25 9.39 -8.36
C ALA A 520 -12.49 10.59 -7.44
N LEU A 521 -13.36 11.54 -7.83
CA LEU A 521 -13.58 12.78 -7.11
C LEU A 521 -15.06 13.20 -7.12
N MET A 522 -15.60 13.55 -5.96
CA MET A 522 -16.85 14.32 -5.85
C MET A 522 -16.54 15.70 -5.28
N ILE A 523 -17.08 16.78 -5.83
CA ILE A 523 -16.94 18.16 -5.33
C ILE A 523 -18.33 18.72 -5.04
N VAL A 524 -18.46 19.41 -3.91
CA VAL A 524 -19.66 20.19 -3.56
C VAL A 524 -19.28 21.64 -3.27
N ASP A 525 -19.54 22.55 -4.22
CA ASP A 525 -19.18 23.99 -4.14
C ASP A 525 -20.45 24.86 -4.12
N SER A 526 -20.96 25.32 -2.98
CA SER A 526 -20.56 25.03 -1.60
C SER A 526 -21.68 24.30 -0.87
N ALA A 527 -21.40 23.38 0.05
CA ALA A 527 -22.54 22.72 0.71
C ALA A 527 -23.22 23.53 1.79
N THR A 528 -22.63 24.63 2.27
CA THR A 528 -23.28 25.40 3.33
C THR A 528 -24.09 26.58 2.79
N ALA A 529 -23.89 27.02 1.54
CA ALA A 529 -24.57 28.19 0.98
C ALA A 529 -26.10 28.07 1.04
N LEU A 530 -26.67 26.99 0.52
CA LEU A 530 -28.13 26.80 0.49
C LEU A 530 -28.73 26.73 1.91
N TYR A 531 -28.00 26.15 2.87
CA TYR A 531 -28.45 26.07 4.26
C TYR A 531 -28.48 27.43 4.97
N ARG A 532 -27.80 28.45 4.46
CA ARG A 532 -27.87 29.82 5.00
C ARG A 532 -29.13 30.55 4.57
N THR A 533 -29.65 30.23 3.38
CA THR A 533 -30.83 30.88 2.81
C THR A 533 -32.12 30.12 3.09
N ASP A 534 -32.07 28.79 3.10
CA ASP A 534 -33.24 27.94 3.28
C ASP A 534 -33.73 27.89 4.73
N TYR A 535 -32.82 28.06 5.70
CA TYR A 535 -33.13 28.01 7.13
C TYR A 535 -32.79 29.34 7.79
N ASN A 536 -33.82 30.13 8.09
CA ASN A 536 -33.66 31.50 8.58
C ASN A 536 -34.02 31.65 10.06
N GLY A 537 -33.15 32.34 10.79
CA GLY A 537 -33.38 32.67 12.20
C GLY A 537 -33.07 31.54 13.19
N ARG A 538 -33.10 31.86 14.48
CA ARG A 538 -32.67 30.95 15.55
C ARG A 538 -33.59 29.74 15.75
N SER A 539 -34.88 29.87 15.42
CA SER A 539 -35.87 28.79 15.58
C SER A 539 -35.62 27.60 14.66
N GLU A 540 -35.03 27.83 13.49
CA GLU A 540 -34.80 26.79 12.48
C GLU A 540 -33.41 26.16 12.58
N LEU A 541 -32.58 26.62 13.52
CA LEU A 541 -31.22 26.13 13.71
C LEU A 541 -31.18 24.62 13.95
N ALA A 542 -32.10 24.08 14.76
CA ALA A 542 -32.15 22.65 15.04
C ALA A 542 -32.46 21.83 13.78
N ALA A 543 -33.43 22.26 12.98
CA ALA A 543 -33.78 21.61 11.73
C ALA A 543 -32.63 21.66 10.71
N ARG A 544 -31.99 22.83 10.58
CA ARG A 544 -30.80 23.03 9.74
C ARG A 544 -29.68 22.07 10.12
N GLN A 545 -29.33 22.00 11.40
CA GLN A 545 -28.24 21.15 11.90
C GLN A 545 -28.54 19.66 11.69
N MET A 546 -29.79 19.23 11.92
CA MET A 546 -30.20 17.85 11.65
C MET A 546 -30.13 17.51 10.16
N HIS A 547 -30.55 18.43 9.29
CA HIS A 547 -30.54 18.21 7.84
C HIS A 547 -29.10 18.18 7.29
N LEU A 548 -28.26 19.14 7.70
CA LEU A 548 -26.85 19.18 7.32
C LEU A 548 -26.09 17.95 7.83
N ALA A 549 -26.34 17.51 9.06
CA ALA A 549 -25.72 16.30 9.61
C ALA A 549 -26.09 15.04 8.81
N ARG A 550 -27.33 14.97 8.27
CA ARG A 550 -27.73 13.87 7.38
C ARG A 550 -26.97 13.94 6.05
N PHE A 551 -26.88 15.13 5.46
CA PHE A 551 -26.16 15.35 4.21
C PHE A 551 -24.67 14.97 4.33
N LEU A 552 -23.98 15.43 5.38
CA LEU A 552 -22.57 15.09 5.63
C LEU A 552 -22.36 13.59 5.88
N ARG A 553 -23.30 12.93 6.57
CA ARG A 553 -23.25 11.47 6.74
C ARG A 553 -23.42 10.72 5.42
N MET A 554 -24.29 11.20 4.53
CA MET A 554 -24.45 10.61 3.20
C MET A 554 -23.18 10.78 2.38
N LEU A 555 -22.53 11.95 2.43
CA LEU A 555 -21.23 12.16 1.79
C LEU A 555 -20.16 11.21 2.32
N GLN A 556 -20.00 11.12 3.65
CA GLN A 556 -18.99 10.22 4.24
C GLN A 556 -19.26 8.77 3.84
N ARG A 557 -20.54 8.37 3.82
CA ARG A 557 -20.94 7.03 3.41
C ARG A 557 -20.53 6.75 1.95
N LEU A 558 -20.72 7.69 1.03
CA LEU A 558 -20.26 7.55 -0.36
C LEU A 558 -18.73 7.43 -0.44
N ALA A 559 -17.99 8.14 0.41
CA ALA A 559 -16.54 8.01 0.52
C ALA A 559 -16.10 6.60 0.96
N ASP A 560 -16.77 6.06 1.97
CA ASP A 560 -16.49 4.73 2.52
C ASP A 560 -16.93 3.60 1.56
N GLU A 561 -18.01 3.84 0.79
CA GLU A 561 -18.62 2.86 -0.13
C GLU A 561 -17.78 2.64 -1.40
N PHE A 562 -17.38 3.72 -2.06
CA PHE A 562 -16.74 3.64 -3.39
C PHE A 562 -15.22 3.65 -3.30
N GLY A 563 -14.63 3.95 -2.14
CA GLY A 563 -13.17 4.03 -1.95
C GLY A 563 -12.50 5.18 -2.73
N ASP A 564 -13.31 6.04 -3.34
CA ASP A 564 -12.92 7.19 -4.13
C ASP A 564 -12.76 8.45 -3.26
N ALA A 565 -12.04 9.47 -3.75
CA ALA A 565 -11.89 10.74 -3.03
C ALA A 565 -13.22 11.48 -2.99
N THR A 566 -13.93 11.41 -1.87
CA THR A 566 -15.12 12.24 -1.67
C THR A 566 -14.70 13.58 -1.11
N PHE A 567 -14.44 14.54 -2.00
CA PHE A 567 -14.13 15.90 -1.58
C PHE A 567 -15.42 16.62 -1.17
N SER A 568 -15.37 17.32 -0.05
CA SER A 568 -16.56 17.97 0.48
C SER A 568 -16.23 19.36 0.99
N ILE A 569 -16.85 20.32 0.31
CA ILE A 569 -17.52 21.46 0.90
C ILE A 569 -16.64 22.67 1.17
N HIS A 570 -16.95 23.71 0.41
CA HIS A 570 -16.61 25.09 0.69
C HIS A 570 -17.47 25.60 1.86
N ASN A 571 -16.83 26.16 2.88
CA ASN A 571 -17.50 26.97 3.89
C ASN A 571 -16.95 28.39 3.81
N ASP A 572 -17.81 29.34 3.47
CA ASP A 572 -17.46 30.76 3.53
C ASP A 572 -17.29 31.15 5.00
N GLY A 573 -16.11 31.65 5.39
CA GLY A 573 -15.92 32.19 6.73
C GLY A 573 -16.98 33.28 7.01
N ILE A 574 -17.70 33.14 8.12
CA ILE A 574 -18.49 34.25 8.67
C ILE A 574 -17.56 34.95 9.66
N SER A 575 -17.32 36.24 9.46
CA SER A 575 -16.57 37.06 10.41
C SER A 575 -17.23 37.01 11.79
N ASP A 576 -16.51 36.62 12.84
CA ASP A 576 -16.99 36.82 14.21
C ASP A 576 -16.86 38.31 14.54
N PRO A 577 -17.95 39.03 14.83
CA PRO A 577 -17.88 40.44 15.22
C PRO A 577 -17.12 40.68 16.55
N ASN A 578 -16.69 39.62 17.25
CA ASN A 578 -15.85 39.72 18.45
C ASN A 578 -14.35 39.48 18.19
N ASP A 579 -13.96 39.08 16.99
CA ASP A 579 -12.55 39.02 16.59
C ASP A 579 -12.09 40.45 16.27
N ASN A 580 -11.56 41.13 17.29
CA ASN A 580 -10.85 42.39 17.13
C ASN A 580 -9.40 42.09 16.71
N ASP A 581 -9.10 42.19 15.42
CA ASP A 581 -7.75 42.52 14.93
C ASP A 581 -7.49 44.03 15.03
#